data_AF-A0A957Q8X5-F1
#
_entry.id   AF-A0A957Q8X5-F1
#
_cell.length_a   1.000
_cell.length_b   1.000
_cell.length_c   1.000
_cell.angle_alpha   90.00
_cell.angle_beta   90.00
_cell.angle_gamma   90.00
#
_symmetry.space_group_name_H-M   'P 1'
#
loop_
_entity.id
_entity.type
_entity.pdbx_description
1 polymer ?
#
loop_
_entity_poly.entity_id
_entity_poly.type
_entity_poly.pdbx_seq_one_letter_code
_entity_poly.pdbx_strand_id
1 'polypeptide(L)'
;IHRAPWPQVAEERSDDALLAIGKTLVTIATAVRRYKSKQQLPLGTEFARLTLATTDRQLADRLSAGIADLRSIARVREVVIGVELPAENVIGQEDTLEIGIER
;
A
#
# COMPACT_ATOMS: atom_id res chain seq x y z
N ILE A 1 3.47 -11.35 31.88
CA ILE A 1 4.10 -10.02 31.63
C ILE A 1 5.03 -9.61 32.79
N HIS A 2 4.58 -9.55 34.05
CA HIS A 2 5.38 -9.06 35.19
C HIS A 2 6.59 -9.91 35.63
N ARG A 3 6.77 -11.10 35.07
CA ARG A 3 7.92 -12.00 35.36
C ARG A 3 8.60 -12.51 34.09
N ALA A 4 8.13 -12.08 32.91
CA ALA A 4 8.77 -12.45 31.66
C ALA A 4 10.06 -11.62 31.52
N PRO A 5 11.16 -12.21 31.04
CA PRO A 5 12.35 -11.43 30.71
C PRO A 5 11.97 -10.39 29.66
N TRP A 6 12.58 -9.21 29.77
CA TRP A 6 12.43 -8.18 28.76
C TRP A 6 12.91 -8.73 27.41
N PRO A 7 12.20 -8.45 26.29
CA PRO A 7 12.63 -8.92 24.98
C PRO A 7 14.06 -8.44 24.69
N GLN A 8 14.93 -9.38 24.35
CA GLN A 8 16.28 -9.10 23.92
C GLN A 8 16.26 -8.71 22.44
N VAL A 9 17.07 -7.73 22.07
CA VAL A 9 17.24 -7.36 20.67
C VAL A 9 17.87 -8.55 19.95
N ALA A 10 17.13 -9.16 19.02
CA ALA A 10 17.72 -10.07 18.06
C ALA A 10 18.53 -9.23 17.06
N GLU A 11 19.85 -9.42 17.01
CA GLU A 11 20.71 -8.79 15.98
C GLU A 11 20.38 -9.31 14.58
N GLU A 12 19.65 -10.42 14.49
CA GLU A 12 19.17 -10.99 13.24
C GLU A 12 18.03 -10.16 12.66
N ARG A 13 18.43 -9.33 11.69
CA ARG A 13 17.68 -8.90 10.50
C ARG A 13 16.92 -7.57 10.59
N SER A 14 17.67 -6.47 10.54
CA SER A 14 17.21 -5.26 9.85
C SER A 14 17.24 -5.54 8.34
N ASP A 15 16.17 -6.10 7.78
CA ASP A 15 16.04 -6.23 6.34
C ASP A 15 15.56 -4.88 5.79
N ASP A 16 16.49 -4.03 5.35
CA ASP A 16 16.16 -2.70 4.83
C ASP A 16 15.13 -2.76 3.69
N ALA A 17 15.10 -3.86 2.94
CA ALA A 17 14.09 -4.11 1.92
C ALA A 17 12.68 -4.33 2.49
N LEU A 18 12.55 -5.04 3.63
CA LEU A 18 11.28 -5.20 4.33
C LEU A 18 10.80 -3.85 4.90
N LEU A 19 11.73 -3.05 5.40
CA LEU A 19 11.41 -1.71 5.90
C LEU A 19 10.95 -0.79 4.76
N ALA A 20 11.59 -0.88 3.59
CA ALA A 20 11.24 -0.12 2.40
C ALA A 20 9.82 -0.46 1.90
N ILE A 21 9.49 -1.75 1.76
CA ILE A 21 8.13 -2.13 1.31
C ILE A 21 7.07 -1.69 2.31
N GLY A 22 7.32 -1.80 3.62
CA GLY A 22 6.41 -1.31 4.65
C GLY A 22 6.12 0.20 4.50
N LYS A 23 7.16 1.00 4.22
CA LYS A 23 7.01 2.43 3.92
C LYS A 23 6.15 2.64 2.67
N THR A 24 6.41 1.91 1.58
CA THR A 24 5.61 2.01 0.34
C THR A 24 4.13 1.70 0.59
N LEU A 25 3.81 0.64 1.33
CA LEU A 25 2.42 0.29 1.68
C LEU A 25 1.72 1.40 2.47
N VAL A 26 2.41 2.00 3.45
CA VAL A 26 1.91 3.15 4.21
C VAL A 26 1.68 4.36 3.30
N THR A 27 2.58 4.62 2.36
CA THR A 27 2.44 5.72 1.40
C THR A 27 1.22 5.52 0.50
N ILE A 28 1.00 4.30 -0.02
CA ILE A 28 -0.19 3.96 -0.83
C ILE A 28 -1.48 4.19 -0.01
N ALA A 29 -1.55 3.66 1.20
CA ALA A 29 -2.72 3.83 2.08
C ALA A 29 -2.99 5.30 2.38
N THR A 30 -1.92 6.08 2.57
CA THR A 30 -2.00 7.53 2.80
C THR A 30 -2.53 8.27 1.58
N ALA A 31 -2.11 7.90 0.36
CA ALA A 31 -2.62 8.47 -0.88
C ALA A 31 -4.12 8.21 -1.03
N VAL A 32 -4.58 6.97 -0.81
CA VAL A 32 -6.00 6.61 -0.85
C VAL A 32 -6.80 7.39 0.19
N ARG A 33 -6.31 7.48 1.43
CA ARG A 33 -6.95 8.25 2.50
C ARG A 33 -7.04 9.73 2.17
N ARG A 34 -5.97 10.31 1.61
CA ARG A 34 -5.93 11.70 1.17
C ARG A 34 -6.94 11.95 0.06
N TYR A 35 -7.08 11.04 -0.91
CA TYR A 35 -8.10 11.15 -1.95
C TYR A 35 -9.51 11.13 -1.35
N LYS A 36 -9.83 10.15 -0.48
CA LYS A 36 -11.14 10.07 0.19
C LYS A 36 -11.48 11.38 0.90
N SER A 37 -10.52 11.93 1.64
CA SER A 37 -10.67 13.21 2.33
C SER A 37 -10.94 14.37 1.35
N LYS A 38 -10.16 14.48 0.27
CA LYS A 38 -10.37 15.51 -0.77
C LYS A 38 -11.74 15.41 -1.44
N GLN A 39 -12.27 14.20 -1.58
CA GLN A 39 -13.59 13.93 -2.14
C GLN A 39 -14.72 13.95 -1.07
N GLN A 40 -14.41 14.33 0.17
CA GLN A 40 -15.36 14.34 1.30
C GLN A 40 -16.04 12.97 1.54
N LEU A 41 -15.35 11.88 1.19
CA LEU A 41 -15.84 10.52 1.40
C LEU A 41 -15.49 10.03 2.82
N PRO A 42 -16.38 9.28 3.48
CA PRO A 42 -16.04 8.54 4.69
C PRO A 42 -14.82 7.66 4.49
N LEU A 43 -13.97 7.54 5.53
CA LEU A 43 -12.77 6.68 5.44
C LEU A 43 -13.11 5.20 5.21
N GLY A 44 -14.26 4.77 5.73
CA GLY A 44 -14.80 3.44 5.55
C GLY A 44 -15.42 3.17 4.19
N THR A 45 -15.51 4.16 3.29
CA THR A 45 -16.00 3.94 1.92
C THR A 45 -15.14 2.90 1.24
N GLU A 46 -15.77 1.83 0.78
CA GLU A 46 -15.11 0.77 0.02
C GLU A 46 -15.06 1.16 -1.46
N PHE A 47 -13.92 0.92 -2.12
CA PHE A 47 -13.78 1.05 -3.57
C PHE A 47 -13.72 -0.33 -4.24
N ALA A 48 -14.22 -0.42 -5.47
CA ALA A 48 -14.14 -1.66 -6.24
C ALA A 48 -12.69 -2.11 -6.45
N ARG A 49 -11.79 -1.20 -6.85
CA ARG A 49 -10.42 -1.57 -7.23
C ARG A 49 -9.40 -0.50 -6.88
N LEU A 50 -8.23 -0.94 -6.42
CA LEU A 50 -6.98 -0.18 -6.36
C LEU A 50 -6.04 -0.72 -7.43
N THR A 51 -5.58 0.13 -8.34
CA THR A 51 -4.60 -0.25 -9.35
C THR A 51 -3.26 0.41 -9.03
N LEU A 52 -2.20 -0.39 -9.03
CA LEU A 52 -0.83 0.01 -8.77
C LEU A 52 -0.03 -0.26 -10.04
N ALA A 53 0.36 0.80 -10.75
CA ALA A 53 1.15 0.67 -11.96
C ALA A 53 2.63 0.95 -11.66
N THR A 54 3.49 0.00 -12.00
CA THR A 54 4.94 0.15 -11.87
C THR A 54 5.67 -0.70 -12.91
N THR A 55 6.79 -0.19 -13.43
CA THR A 55 7.69 -0.95 -14.30
C THR A 55 8.70 -1.78 -13.53
N ASP A 56 8.83 -1.57 -12.21
CA ASP A 56 9.73 -2.33 -11.35
C ASP A 56 9.07 -3.67 -10.95
N ARG A 57 9.57 -4.76 -11.54
CA ARG A 57 9.09 -6.11 -11.28
C ARG A 57 9.34 -6.55 -9.83
N GLN A 58 10.45 -6.15 -9.22
CA GLN A 58 10.76 -6.52 -7.85
C GLN A 58 9.82 -5.83 -6.87
N LEU A 59 9.48 -4.56 -7.14
CA LEU A 59 8.45 -3.85 -6.40
C LEU A 59 7.08 -4.49 -6.59
N ALA A 60 6.71 -4.86 -7.83
CA ALA A 60 5.45 -5.53 -8.11
C ALA A 60 5.29 -6.86 -7.35
N ASP A 61 6.35 -7.68 -7.29
CA ASP A 61 6.34 -8.95 -6.53
C ASP A 61 6.16 -8.70 -5.02
N ARG A 62 6.83 -7.67 -4.48
CA ARG A 62 6.71 -7.29 -3.07
C ARG A 62 5.33 -6.71 -2.74
N LEU A 63 4.77 -5.88 -3.60
CA LEU A 63 3.40 -5.37 -3.46
C LEU A 63 2.37 -6.50 -3.52
N SER A 64 2.62 -7.50 -4.36
CA SER A 64 1.76 -8.69 -4.46
C SER A 64 1.68 -9.44 -3.13
N ALA A 65 2.78 -9.55 -2.39
CA ALA A 65 2.79 -10.12 -1.05
C ALA A 65 2.00 -9.29 -0.01
N GLY A 66 1.87 -7.98 -0.23
CA GLY A 66 1.16 -7.03 0.64
C GLY A 66 -0.31 -6.76 0.29
N ILE A 67 -0.89 -7.49 -0.68
CA ILE A 67 -2.26 -7.24 -1.17
C ILE A 67 -3.30 -7.30 -0.04
N ALA A 68 -3.17 -8.26 0.89
CA ALA A 68 -4.12 -8.41 1.99
C ALA A 68 -4.15 -7.17 2.90
N ASP A 69 -2.97 -6.62 3.21
CA ASP A 69 -2.83 -5.41 4.01
C ASP A 69 -3.45 -4.23 3.27
N LEU A 70 -3.15 -4.05 1.98
CA LEU A 70 -3.71 -2.99 1.15
C LEU A 70 -5.25 -3.04 1.08
N ARG A 71 -5.84 -4.22 0.84
CA ARG A 71 -7.30 -4.38 0.84
C ARG A 71 -7.92 -3.96 2.16
N SER A 72 -7.31 -4.37 3.27
CA SER A 72 -7.76 -4.02 4.61
C SER A 72 -7.66 -2.51 4.86
N ILE A 73 -6.47 -1.92 4.72
CA ILE A 73 -6.22 -0.53 5.14
C ILE A 73 -6.80 0.50 4.16
N ALA A 74 -6.79 0.22 2.86
CA ALA A 74 -7.34 1.11 1.84
C ALA A 74 -8.86 0.96 1.68
N ARG A 75 -9.44 -0.13 2.21
CA ARG A 75 -10.84 -0.55 2.01
C ARG A 75 -11.15 -0.66 0.52
N VAL A 76 -10.53 -1.64 -0.13
CA VAL A 76 -10.76 -1.95 -1.55
C VAL A 76 -11.04 -3.44 -1.73
N ARG A 77 -11.93 -3.79 -2.67
CA ARG A 77 -12.27 -5.19 -2.93
C ARG A 77 -11.18 -5.91 -3.71
N GLU A 78 -10.64 -5.23 -4.72
CA GLU A 78 -9.61 -5.75 -5.60
C GLU A 78 -8.36 -4.85 -5.57
N VAL A 79 -7.19 -5.49 -5.69
CA VAL A 79 -5.91 -4.80 -5.92
C VAL A 79 -5.31 -5.42 -7.17
N VAL A 80 -5.02 -4.59 -8.16
CA VAL A 80 -4.39 -5.00 -9.42
C VAL A 80 -3.03 -4.33 -9.50
N ILE A 81 -2.00 -5.11 -9.80
CA ILE A 81 -0.64 -4.61 -10.01
C ILE A 81 -0.31 -4.83 -11.48
N GLY A 82 0.07 -3.77 -12.17
CA GLY A 82 0.34 -3.79 -13.60
C GLY A 82 1.39 -2.76 -13.99
N VAL A 83 1.46 -2.45 -15.29
CA VAL A 83 2.41 -1.48 -15.85
C VAL A 83 1.75 -0.18 -16.31
N GLU A 84 0.43 -0.19 -16.50
CA GLU A 84 -0.32 0.95 -17.01
C GLU A 84 -1.57 1.20 -16.17
N LEU A 85 -1.89 2.48 -16.00
CA LEU A 85 -3.09 2.96 -15.32
C LEU A 85 -3.76 4.03 -16.17
N PRO A 86 -5.09 3.96 -16.39
CA PRO A 86 -5.79 5.03 -17.11
C PRO A 86 -5.67 6.35 -16.33
N ALA A 87 -5.25 7.42 -17.01
CA ALA A 87 -4.91 8.70 -16.39
C ALA A 87 -6.07 9.29 -15.54
N GLU A 88 -7.32 9.01 -15.92
CA GLU A 88 -8.53 9.44 -15.21
C GLU A 88 -8.67 8.86 -13.80
N ASN A 89 -7.99 7.75 -13.51
CA ASN A 89 -8.09 7.05 -12.23
C ASN A 89 -6.90 7.33 -11.31
N VAL A 90 -5.88 8.06 -11.77
CA VAL A 90 -4.67 8.37 -10.99
C VAL A 90 -5.01 9.30 -9.82
N ILE A 91 -4.62 8.90 -8.61
CA ILE A 91 -4.79 9.70 -7.39
C ILE A 91 -3.46 10.13 -6.76
N GLY A 92 -2.35 9.54 -7.19
CA GLY A 92 -1.01 9.89 -6.73
C GLY A 92 0.07 9.12 -7.49
N GLN A 93 1.30 9.62 -7.38
CA GLN A 93 2.50 9.01 -7.95
C GLN A 93 3.64 9.14 -6.94
N GLU A 94 4.45 8.09 -6.83
CA GLU A 94 5.62 7.99 -5.96
C GLU A 94 6.73 7.27 -6.72
N ASP A 95 7.83 7.97 -6.99
CA ASP A 95 8.95 7.51 -7.83
C ASP A 95 8.48 6.86 -9.16
N THR A 96 8.43 5.52 -9.19
CA THR A 96 8.06 4.68 -10.34
C THR A 96 6.72 3.96 -10.16
N LEU A 97 5.95 4.35 -9.15
CA LEU A 97 4.66 3.77 -8.79
C LEU A 97 3.55 4.81 -8.96
N GLU A 98 2.60 4.50 -9.83
CA GLU A 98 1.34 5.22 -9.95
C GLU A 98 0.25 4.50 -9.17
N ILE A 99 -0.59 5.28 -8.51
CA ILE A 99 -1.67 4.80 -7.65
C ILE A 99 -2.97 5.32 -8.24
N GLY A 100 -3.89 4.42 -8.56
CA GLY A 100 -5.22 4.80 -9.00
C GLY A 100 -6.32 3.95 -8.41
N ILE A 101 -7.54 4.46 -8.44
CA ILE A 101 -8.72 3.81 -7.83
C ILE A 101 -9.92 3.85 -8.77
N GLU A 102 -10.73 2.79 -8.68
CA GLU A 102 -11.99 2.63 -9.40
C GLU A 102 -13.11 2.43 -8.37
N ARG A 103 -14.23 3.14 -8.56
CA ARG A 103 -15.34 3.16 -7.60
C ARG A 103 -16.12 1.85 -7.57
#